data_AF-A0A356ET56-F1
#
_entry.id   AF-A0A356ET56-F1
#
_cell.length_a   1.000
_cell.length_b   1.000
_cell.length_c   1.000
_cell.angle_alpha   90.00
_cell.angle_beta   90.00
_cell.angle_gamma   90.00
#
_symmetry.space_group_name_H-M   'P 1'
#
loop_
_entity.id
_entity.type
_entity.pdbx_description
1 polymer ?
#
loop_
_entity_poly.entity_id
_entity_poly.type
_entity_poly.pdbx_seq_one_letter_code
_entity_poly.pdbx_strand_id
1 'polypeptide(L)'
;MKQLAATPSGHDDAPAERGVPDASALAASAATSKKDAPRRWLLAGTMILFVARPLFPSESVAQTGEGIVLVMLSLLLAAGWGVWMLQRRDAAIRFGAADAAVLILLTLYCVSGFVATGTGNAREALNVVWAWIGLGVGFFLLRQLVYAGKEARAIVAVMIGLAVALSGYGLYQSLYELPELRAEYARAPEGMMRREGVWYEPGSVARVQFENRLNSREPFATFALANSRAGFLATWLVVAVGLGV
;
A
#
# COMPACT_ATOMS: atom_id res chain seq x y z
N MET A 1 77.95 14.18 -42.23
CA MET A 1 76.67 14.88 -42.06
C MET A 1 75.96 14.30 -40.83
N LYS A 2 75.68 15.15 -39.82
CA LYS A 2 74.77 15.01 -38.65
C LYS A 2 75.02 13.86 -37.64
N GLN A 3 75.57 14.13 -36.45
CA GLN A 3 74.95 14.65 -35.20
C GLN A 3 74.14 13.62 -34.37
N LEU A 4 74.77 13.20 -33.24
CA LEU A 4 74.29 13.10 -31.85
C LEU A 4 72.79 12.79 -31.56
N ALA A 5 72.52 11.78 -30.72
CA ALA A 5 72.20 11.96 -29.28
C ALA A 5 71.70 10.66 -28.61
N ALA A 6 71.88 10.61 -27.29
CA ALA A 6 71.68 9.49 -26.37
C ALA A 6 70.23 9.30 -25.87
N THR A 7 69.96 8.08 -25.38
CA THR A 7 68.91 7.59 -24.45
C THR A 7 68.49 8.57 -23.33
N PRO A 8 67.28 8.52 -22.70
CA PRO A 8 66.93 7.40 -21.80
C PRO A 8 65.43 7.11 -21.43
N SER A 9 65.22 5.92 -20.82
CA SER A 9 64.39 5.55 -19.65
C SER A 9 62.98 6.14 -19.38
N GLY A 10 62.09 5.24 -18.93
CA GLY A 10 61.13 5.52 -17.84
C GLY A 10 59.66 5.45 -18.26
N HIS A 11 59.06 4.27 -18.18
CA HIS A 11 57.60 4.13 -18.15
C HIS A 11 57.17 4.26 -16.69
N ASP A 12 56.79 5.46 -16.29
CA ASP A 12 56.17 5.75 -14.99
C ASP A 12 54.72 5.26 -15.01
N ASP A 13 54.51 4.02 -14.53
CA ASP A 13 53.18 3.54 -14.13
C ASP A 13 52.82 4.15 -12.77
N ALA A 14 52.29 5.38 -12.79
CA ALA A 14 51.72 6.01 -11.61
C ALA A 14 50.43 5.24 -11.20
N PRO A 15 50.31 4.75 -9.95
CA PRO A 15 49.07 4.16 -9.47
C PRO A 15 48.01 5.26 -9.39
N ALA A 16 46.88 5.06 -10.05
CA ALA A 16 45.73 5.95 -9.96
C ALA A 16 45.34 6.14 -8.48
N GLU A 17 45.65 7.31 -7.92
CA GLU A 17 45.16 7.75 -6.63
C GLU A 17 43.63 7.69 -6.67
N ARG A 18 43.06 6.65 -6.07
CA ARG A 18 41.67 6.68 -5.60
C ARG A 18 41.63 7.72 -4.49
N GLY A 19 41.43 8.97 -4.88
CA GLY A 19 41.36 10.11 -3.98
C GLY A 19 40.41 9.80 -2.83
N VAL A 20 40.95 9.88 -1.61
CA VAL A 20 40.15 9.84 -0.38
C VAL A 20 39.05 10.89 -0.54
N PRO A 21 37.76 10.52 -0.41
CA PRO A 21 36.68 11.47 -0.62
C PRO A 21 36.89 12.65 0.34
N ASP A 22 36.94 13.86 -0.23
CA ASP A 22 37.18 15.09 0.50
C ASP A 22 36.22 15.17 1.71
N ALA A 23 36.79 15.40 2.89
CA ALA A 23 36.04 15.51 4.13
C ALA A 23 34.93 16.58 4.02
N SER A 24 35.12 17.59 3.18
CA SER A 24 34.12 18.61 2.86
C SER A 24 32.90 18.02 2.12
N ALA A 25 33.13 17.12 1.16
CA ALA A 25 32.09 16.43 0.39
C ALA A 25 31.33 15.41 1.24
N LEU A 26 32.03 14.70 2.13
CA LEU A 26 31.42 13.81 3.11
C LEU A 26 30.53 14.57 4.11
N ALA A 27 31.01 15.72 4.61
CA ALA A 27 30.23 16.57 5.52
C ALA A 27 29.00 17.17 4.82
N ALA A 28 29.12 17.61 3.57
CA ALA A 28 28.01 18.12 2.76
C ALA A 28 26.96 17.02 2.48
N SER A 29 27.41 15.80 2.15
CA SER A 29 26.53 14.63 1.95
C SER A 29 25.79 14.25 3.24
N ALA A 30 26.50 14.23 4.37
CA ALA A 30 25.90 13.95 5.68
C ALA A 30 24.88 15.03 6.11
N ALA A 31 25.17 16.31 5.85
CA ALA A 31 24.26 17.42 6.13
C ALA A 31 22.99 17.35 5.28
N THR A 32 23.12 16.98 4.00
CA THR A 32 22.01 16.78 3.08
C THR A 32 21.15 15.60 3.51
N SER A 33 21.78 14.49 3.90
CA SER A 33 21.09 13.31 4.42
C SER A 33 20.30 13.59 5.71
N LYS A 34 20.81 14.45 6.61
CA LYS A 34 20.09 14.84 7.84
C LYS A 34 18.85 15.71 7.53
N LYS A 35 18.95 16.63 6.58
CA LYS A 35 17.81 17.48 6.15
C LYS A 35 16.68 16.70 5.47
N ASP A 36 16.99 15.53 4.92
CA ASP A 36 16.04 14.63 4.27
C ASP A 36 15.49 13.52 5.18
N ALA A 37 16.00 13.37 6.40
CA ALA A 37 15.58 12.32 7.31
C ALA A 37 14.06 12.34 7.63
N PRO A 38 13.42 13.49 7.91
CA PRO A 38 11.98 13.53 8.18
C PRO A 38 11.14 13.02 7.01
N ARG A 39 11.53 13.36 5.77
CA ARG A 39 10.85 12.88 4.55
C ARG A 39 10.88 11.36 4.48
N ARG A 40 12.05 10.75 4.70
CA ARG A 40 12.22 9.29 4.61
C ARG A 40 11.39 8.57 5.66
N TRP A 41 11.31 9.11 6.88
CA TRP A 41 10.46 8.56 7.93
C TRP A 41 8.97 8.68 7.60
N LEU A 42 8.53 9.83 7.09
CA LEU A 42 7.16 10.01 6.63
C LEU A 42 6.83 9.02 5.49
N LEU A 43 7.73 8.85 4.52
CA LEU A 43 7.53 7.91 3.41
C LEU A 43 7.45 6.47 3.89
N ALA A 44 8.36 6.07 4.79
CA ALA A 44 8.32 4.74 5.39
C ALA A 44 7.01 4.51 6.16
N GLY A 45 6.58 5.48 6.97
CA GLY A 45 5.29 5.45 7.66
C GLY A 45 4.11 5.30 6.71
N THR A 46 4.07 6.09 5.63
CA THR A 46 3.04 5.98 4.60
C THR A 46 3.04 4.59 3.98
N MET A 47 4.21 4.05 3.62
CA MET A 47 4.31 2.71 3.03
C MET A 47 3.87 1.60 3.98
N ILE A 48 4.17 1.70 5.28
CA ILE A 48 3.66 0.76 6.28
C ILE A 48 2.13 0.73 6.25
N LEU A 49 1.47 1.89 6.17
CA LEU A 49 0.01 1.95 6.12
C LEU A 49 -0.56 1.38 4.82
N PHE A 50 0.09 1.61 3.68
CA PHE A 50 -0.32 1.02 2.39
C PHE A 50 -0.18 -0.50 2.36
N VAL A 51 0.89 -1.03 2.96
CA VAL A 51 1.11 -2.48 3.08
C VAL A 51 0.16 -3.11 4.09
N ALA A 52 -0.10 -2.43 5.21
CA ALA A 52 -1.02 -2.91 6.24
C ALA A 52 -2.46 -2.97 5.70
N ARG A 53 -2.89 -1.99 4.90
CA ARG A 53 -4.28 -1.85 4.44
C ARG A 53 -4.91 -3.13 3.86
N PRO A 54 -4.33 -3.80 2.86
CA PRO A 54 -4.90 -5.03 2.30
C PRO A 54 -4.77 -6.23 3.24
N LEU A 55 -4.10 -6.12 4.39
CA LEU A 55 -4.02 -7.19 5.39
C LEU A 55 -5.19 -7.15 6.39
N PHE A 56 -5.96 -6.06 6.43
CA PHE A 56 -7.18 -5.97 7.22
C PHE A 56 -8.38 -6.50 6.43
N PRO A 57 -9.27 -7.31 7.05
CA PRO A 57 -10.51 -7.75 6.42
C PRO A 57 -11.33 -6.54 5.93
N SER A 58 -11.64 -6.46 4.64
CA SER A 58 -12.30 -5.25 4.14
C SER A 58 -13.80 -5.16 4.49
N GLU A 59 -14.45 -6.26 4.87
CA GLU A 59 -15.84 -6.25 5.36
C GLU A 59 -15.96 -5.53 6.72
N SER A 60 -14.97 -5.74 7.61
CA SER A 60 -14.99 -5.16 8.95
C SER A 60 -14.74 -3.65 8.95
N VAL A 61 -14.10 -3.12 7.90
CA VAL A 61 -13.92 -1.67 7.72
C VAL A 61 -15.25 -0.93 7.72
N ALA A 62 -16.27 -1.45 7.04
CA ALA A 62 -17.59 -0.83 7.02
C ALA A 62 -18.35 -1.09 8.33
N GLN A 63 -18.44 -2.36 8.73
CA GLN A 63 -19.32 -2.81 9.82
C GLN A 63 -18.82 -2.42 11.21
N THR A 64 -17.56 -2.74 11.53
CA THR A 64 -16.99 -2.54 12.87
C THR A 64 -16.14 -1.26 12.95
N GLY A 65 -15.58 -0.82 11.82
CA GLY A 65 -14.70 0.34 11.74
C GLY A 65 -13.24 0.00 12.00
N GLU A 66 -12.83 -1.27 11.90
CA GLU A 66 -11.46 -1.73 12.17
C GLU A 66 -10.37 -0.99 11.37
N GLY A 67 -10.73 -0.43 10.22
CA GLY A 67 -9.82 0.38 9.41
C GLY A 67 -9.56 1.81 9.93
N ILE A 68 -10.23 2.27 10.99
CA ILE A 68 -10.15 3.66 11.47
C ILE A 68 -8.77 4.02 12.01
N VAL A 69 -8.08 3.07 12.66
CA VAL A 69 -6.73 3.30 13.19
C VAL A 69 -5.78 3.66 12.05
N LEU A 70 -5.89 2.99 10.90
CA LEU A 70 -5.10 3.31 9.71
C LEU A 70 -5.42 4.72 9.18
N VAL A 71 -6.68 5.14 9.23
CA VAL A 71 -7.08 6.49 8.83
C VAL A 71 -6.47 7.54 9.77
N MET A 72 -6.58 7.33 11.08
CA MET A 72 -5.99 8.24 12.08
C MET A 72 -4.48 8.37 11.91
N LEU A 73 -3.78 7.25 11.68
CA LEU A 73 -2.35 7.25 11.41
C LEU A 73 -2.02 7.98 10.10
N SER A 74 -2.80 7.79 9.03
CA SER A 74 -2.62 8.55 7.78
C SER A 74 -2.79 10.05 7.98
N LEU A 75 -3.80 10.47 8.74
CA LEU A 75 -4.02 11.88 9.07
C LEU A 75 -2.90 12.45 9.94
N LEU A 76 -2.37 11.66 10.88
CA LEU A 76 -1.22 12.05 11.70
C LEU A 76 0.05 12.22 10.86
N LEU A 77 0.30 11.32 9.91
CA LEU A 77 1.39 11.48 8.94
C LEU A 77 1.20 12.71 8.06
N ALA A 78 -0.03 13.01 7.64
CA ALA A 78 -0.34 14.22 6.87
C ALA A 78 -0.12 15.50 7.66
N ALA A 79 -0.52 15.53 8.94
CA ALA A 79 -0.23 16.62 9.84
C ALA A 79 1.29 16.80 10.05
N GLY A 80 2.02 15.69 10.27
CA GLY A 80 3.48 15.70 10.37
C GLY A 80 4.16 16.22 9.09
N TRP A 81 3.67 15.81 7.92
CA TRP A 81 4.11 16.34 6.64
C TRP A 81 3.81 17.85 6.52
N GLY A 82 2.62 18.30 6.92
CA GLY A 82 2.24 19.71 6.90
C GLY A 82 3.13 20.58 7.78
N VAL A 83 3.42 20.14 9.00
CA VAL A 83 4.36 20.82 9.91
C VAL A 83 5.77 20.88 9.31
N TRP A 84 6.24 19.77 8.74
CA TRP A 84 7.53 19.73 8.06
C TRP A 84 7.60 20.66 6.84
N MET A 85 6.51 20.76 6.08
CA MET A 85 6.39 21.63 4.91
C MET A 85 6.46 23.11 5.30
N LEU A 86 5.77 23.52 6.37
CA LEU A 86 5.77 24.89 6.88
C LEU A 86 7.15 25.38 7.36
N GLN A 87 8.04 24.44 7.72
CA GLN A 87 9.41 24.76 8.12
C GLN A 87 10.35 25.00 6.93
N ARG A 88 9.93 24.69 5.70
CA ARG A 88 10.72 24.85 4.48
C ARG A 88 10.35 26.15 3.76
N ARG A 89 11.36 26.89 3.29
CA ARG A 89 11.18 28.17 2.58
C ARG A 89 10.97 28.00 1.07
N ASP A 90 11.38 26.85 0.54
CA ASP A 90 11.33 26.44 -0.86
C ASP A 90 10.24 25.39 -1.11
N ALA A 91 9.29 25.29 -0.18
CA ALA A 91 8.27 24.25 -0.16
C ALA A 91 7.26 24.47 -1.30
N ALA A 92 7.26 23.56 -2.29
CA ALA A 92 6.27 23.53 -3.37
C ALA A 92 5.44 22.25 -3.32
N ILE A 93 4.11 22.40 -3.37
CA ILE A 93 3.18 21.26 -3.47
C ILE A 93 3.15 20.78 -4.92
N ARG A 94 3.40 19.49 -5.12
CA ARG A 94 3.31 18.86 -6.44
C ARG A 94 1.85 18.53 -6.72
N PHE A 95 1.20 19.33 -7.56
CA PHE A 95 -0.19 19.11 -7.96
C PHE A 95 -0.29 19.04 -9.49
N GLY A 96 -0.99 18.03 -9.99
CA GLY A 96 -1.24 17.85 -11.41
C GLY A 96 -2.60 17.20 -11.70
N ALA A 97 -2.84 16.84 -12.94
CA ALA A 97 -4.13 16.29 -13.38
C ALA A 97 -4.56 15.03 -12.61
N ALA A 98 -3.62 14.16 -12.26
CA ALA A 98 -3.91 12.98 -11.43
C ALA A 98 -4.41 13.35 -10.04
N ASP A 99 -3.83 14.38 -9.41
CA ASP A 99 -4.23 14.86 -8.09
C ASP A 99 -5.63 15.51 -8.15
N ALA A 100 -5.91 16.25 -9.23
CA ALA A 100 -7.25 16.79 -9.49
C ALA A 100 -8.29 15.68 -9.69
N ALA A 101 -7.97 14.63 -10.45
CA ALA A 101 -8.87 13.50 -10.67
C ALA A 101 -9.17 12.74 -9.37
N VAL A 102 -8.16 12.49 -8.55
CA VAL A 102 -8.34 11.87 -7.23
C VAL A 102 -9.15 12.76 -6.31
N LEU A 103 -8.91 14.08 -6.31
CA LEU A 103 -9.70 15.01 -5.51
C LEU A 103 -11.18 15.00 -5.91
N ILE A 104 -11.46 15.06 -7.22
CA ILE A 104 -12.84 14.96 -7.75
C ILE A 104 -13.49 13.65 -7.31
N LEU A 105 -12.79 12.52 -7.48
CA LEU A 105 -13.29 11.21 -7.07
C LEU A 105 -13.63 11.18 -5.56
N LEU A 106 -12.72 11.68 -4.72
CA LEU A 106 -12.93 11.72 -3.26
C LEU A 106 -14.09 12.64 -2.89
N THR A 107 -14.23 13.80 -3.54
CA THR A 107 -15.38 14.69 -3.32
C THR A 107 -16.68 14.00 -3.67
N LEU A 108 -16.77 13.35 -4.84
CA LEU A 108 -17.96 12.59 -5.25
C LEU A 108 -18.27 11.46 -4.25
N TYR A 109 -17.23 10.76 -3.79
CA TYR A 109 -17.37 9.68 -2.82
C TYR A 109 -17.88 10.18 -1.45
N CYS A 110 -17.32 11.28 -0.94
CA CYS A 110 -17.77 11.91 0.30
C CYS A 110 -19.22 12.40 0.21
N VAL A 111 -19.60 13.02 -0.91
CA VAL A 111 -20.99 13.45 -1.15
C VAL A 111 -21.91 12.24 -1.18
N SER A 112 -21.56 11.19 -1.91
CA SER A 112 -22.35 9.95 -1.97
C SER A 112 -22.50 9.30 -0.60
N GLY A 113 -21.41 9.17 0.16
CA GLY A 113 -21.44 8.60 1.51
C GLY A 113 -22.26 9.43 2.48
N PHE A 114 -22.20 10.76 2.40
CA PHE A 114 -23.03 11.65 3.21
C PHE A 114 -24.52 11.54 2.87
N VAL A 115 -24.87 11.42 1.57
CA VAL A 115 -26.26 11.12 1.19
C VAL A 115 -26.71 9.76 1.74
N ALA A 116 -25.84 8.76 1.70
CA ALA A 116 -26.12 7.42 2.22
C ALA A 116 -26.38 7.38 3.74
N THR A 117 -25.92 8.37 4.51
CA THR A 117 -26.28 8.44 5.94
C THR A 117 -27.77 8.70 6.17
N GLY A 118 -28.46 9.30 5.19
CA GLY A 118 -29.90 9.55 5.27
C GLY A 118 -30.78 8.39 4.79
N THR A 119 -30.22 7.43 4.05
CA THR A 119 -30.97 6.35 3.39
C THR A 119 -30.60 4.94 3.87
N GLY A 120 -29.45 4.78 4.54
CA GLY A 120 -28.95 3.49 5.02
C GLY A 120 -28.33 3.56 6.41
N ASN A 121 -27.40 2.66 6.71
CA ASN A 121 -26.68 2.66 7.97
C ASN A 121 -25.64 3.79 8.00
N ALA A 122 -25.95 4.88 8.70
CA ALA A 122 -25.08 6.06 8.79
C ALA A 122 -23.67 5.74 9.30
N ARG A 123 -23.54 4.79 10.24
CA ARG A 123 -22.22 4.42 10.79
C ARG A 123 -21.36 3.75 9.74
N GLU A 124 -21.91 2.79 9.00
CA GLU A 124 -21.19 2.10 7.93
C GLU A 124 -20.79 3.07 6.82
N ALA A 125 -21.72 3.93 6.40
CA ALA A 125 -21.45 4.95 5.39
C ALA A 125 -20.30 5.88 5.80
N LEU A 126 -20.31 6.39 7.04
CA LEU A 126 -19.24 7.25 7.55
C LEU A 126 -17.90 6.52 7.68
N ASN A 127 -17.90 5.27 8.15
CA ASN A 127 -16.68 4.45 8.23
C ASN A 127 -16.02 4.29 6.85
N VAL A 128 -16.83 4.04 5.82
CA VAL A 128 -16.34 3.89 4.45
C VAL A 128 -15.86 5.24 3.90
N VAL A 129 -16.54 6.36 4.16
CA VAL A 129 -16.06 7.70 3.78
C VAL A 129 -14.68 7.98 4.38
N TRP A 130 -14.49 7.73 5.68
CA TRP A 130 -13.20 7.93 6.34
C TRP A 130 -12.10 7.02 5.77
N ALA A 131 -12.45 5.77 5.44
CA ALA A 131 -11.55 4.86 4.75
C ALA A 131 -11.05 5.43 3.40
N TRP A 132 -11.93 6.05 2.61
CA TRP A 132 -11.55 6.69 1.35
C TRP A 132 -10.74 7.98 1.54
N ILE A 133 -11.08 8.79 2.54
CA ILE A 133 -10.27 9.95 2.92
C ILE A 133 -8.84 9.50 3.28
N GLY A 134 -8.69 8.45 4.08
CA GLY A 134 -7.38 7.90 4.44
C GLY A 134 -6.57 7.45 3.23
N LEU A 135 -7.20 6.81 2.23
CA LEU A 135 -6.56 6.44 0.96
C LEU A 135 -6.15 7.67 0.14
N GLY A 136 -7.01 8.69 0.07
CA GLY A 136 -6.74 9.95 -0.61
C GLY A 136 -5.54 10.69 -0.02
N VAL A 137 -5.49 10.77 1.32
CA VAL A 137 -4.36 11.32 2.06
C VAL A 137 -3.09 10.52 1.80
N GLY A 138 -3.17 9.19 1.81
CA GLY A 138 -2.05 8.32 1.48
C GLY A 138 -1.51 8.56 0.06
N PHE A 139 -2.39 8.64 -0.93
CA PHE A 139 -2.03 8.95 -2.31
C PHE A 139 -1.31 10.31 -2.39
N PHE A 140 -1.88 11.34 -1.77
CA PHE A 140 -1.28 12.67 -1.73
C PHE A 140 0.11 12.63 -1.10
N LEU A 141 0.28 11.96 0.04
CA LEU A 141 1.58 11.81 0.70
C LEU A 141 2.61 11.12 -0.20
N LEU A 142 2.25 10.03 -0.88
CA LEU A 142 3.16 9.37 -1.83
C LEU A 142 3.60 10.32 -2.95
N ARG A 143 2.68 11.15 -3.47
CA ARG A 143 2.99 12.16 -4.50
C ARG A 143 3.95 13.24 -4.00
N GLN A 144 3.85 13.64 -2.74
CA GLN A 144 4.75 14.64 -2.16
C GLN A 144 6.09 14.07 -1.71
N LEU A 145 6.13 12.80 -1.25
CA LEU A 145 7.29 12.23 -0.57
C LEU A 145 8.25 11.45 -1.49
N VAL A 146 7.75 10.91 -2.61
CA VAL A 146 8.57 10.16 -3.56
C VAL A 146 9.27 11.11 -4.54
N TYR A 147 10.60 11.17 -4.46
CA TYR A 147 11.41 12.02 -5.34
C TYR A 147 12.32 11.23 -6.27
N ALA A 148 12.84 10.08 -5.83
CA ALA A 148 13.82 9.32 -6.60
C ALA A 148 13.19 8.13 -7.33
N GLY A 149 13.67 7.85 -8.56
CA GLY A 149 13.27 6.65 -9.30
C GLY A 149 13.56 5.35 -8.53
N LYS A 150 14.62 5.33 -7.70
CA LYS A 150 14.92 4.20 -6.80
C LYS A 150 13.84 4.00 -5.74
N GLU A 151 13.32 5.08 -5.14
CA GLU A 151 12.22 5.00 -4.16
C GLU A 151 10.95 4.47 -4.82
N ALA A 152 10.59 5.00 -6.00
CA ALA A 152 9.44 4.52 -6.76
C ALA A 152 9.53 3.02 -7.11
N ARG A 153 10.70 2.56 -7.58
CA ARG A 153 10.95 1.14 -7.87
C ARG A 153 10.86 0.27 -6.62
N ALA A 154 11.38 0.72 -5.48
CA ALA A 154 11.29 -0.02 -4.22
C ALA A 154 9.84 -0.16 -3.76
N ILE A 155 9.04 0.91 -3.85
CA ILE A 155 7.62 0.90 -3.53
C ILE A 155 6.88 -0.11 -4.42
N VAL A 156 7.12 -0.07 -5.73
CA VAL A 156 6.52 -1.02 -6.67
C VAL A 156 6.91 -2.46 -6.35
N ALA A 157 8.18 -2.72 -6.06
CA ALA A 157 8.67 -4.05 -5.70
C ALA A 157 7.99 -4.58 -4.42
N VAL A 158 7.83 -3.73 -3.39
CA VAL A 158 7.11 -4.08 -2.15
C VAL A 158 5.66 -4.43 -2.44
N MET A 159 4.96 -3.66 -3.27
CA MET A 159 3.56 -3.91 -3.60
C MET A 159 3.37 -5.18 -4.44
N ILE A 160 4.30 -5.48 -5.35
CA ILE A 160 4.33 -6.77 -6.07
C ILE A 160 4.55 -7.92 -5.08
N GLY A 161 5.52 -7.81 -4.17
CA GLY A 161 5.76 -8.82 -3.14
C GLY A 161 4.52 -9.08 -2.27
N LEU A 162 3.81 -8.02 -1.90
CA LEU A 162 2.53 -8.11 -1.17
C LEU A 162 1.44 -8.82 -1.99
N ALA A 163 1.33 -8.52 -3.28
CA ALA A 163 0.40 -9.21 -4.18
C ALA A 163 0.71 -10.71 -4.30
N VAL A 164 1.99 -11.08 -4.36
CA VAL A 164 2.43 -12.48 -4.37
C VAL A 164 2.07 -13.17 -3.04
N ALA A 165 2.33 -12.52 -1.90
CA ALA A 165 1.97 -13.07 -0.59
C ALA A 165 0.46 -13.29 -0.45
N LEU A 166 -0.35 -12.30 -0.85
CA LEU A 166 -1.82 -12.41 -0.84
C LEU A 166 -2.35 -13.47 -1.81
N SER A 167 -1.66 -13.69 -2.94
CA SER A 167 -1.97 -14.78 -3.86
C SER A 167 -1.69 -16.14 -3.22
N GLY A 168 -0.55 -16.28 -2.54
CA GLY A 168 -0.21 -17.48 -1.79
C GLY A 168 -1.23 -17.79 -0.69
N TYR A 169 -1.63 -16.78 0.10
CA TYR A 169 -2.68 -16.95 1.10
C TYR A 169 -4.04 -17.31 0.46
N GLY A 170 -4.42 -16.69 -0.66
CA GLY A 170 -5.63 -17.06 -1.39
C GLY A 170 -5.62 -18.51 -1.91
N LEU A 171 -4.46 -19.02 -2.33
CA LEU A 171 -4.30 -20.43 -2.71
C LEU A 171 -4.45 -21.36 -1.51
N TYR A 172 -3.81 -21.04 -0.38
CA TYR A 172 -3.97 -21.79 0.86
C TYR A 172 -5.44 -21.83 1.31
N GLN A 173 -6.12 -20.68 1.30
CA GLN A 173 -7.54 -20.60 1.62
C GLN A 173 -8.39 -21.48 0.69
N SER A 174 -8.10 -21.48 -0.62
CA SER A 174 -8.85 -22.27 -1.61
C SER A 174 -8.62 -23.78 -1.48
N LEU A 175 -7.38 -24.18 -1.24
CA LEU A 175 -6.97 -25.59 -1.24
C LEU A 175 -7.14 -26.28 0.11
N TYR A 176 -7.12 -25.52 1.21
CA TYR A 176 -7.11 -26.07 2.57
C TYR A 176 -8.27 -25.55 3.41
N GLU A 177 -8.32 -24.23 3.69
CA GLU A 177 -9.31 -23.67 4.64
C GLU A 177 -10.76 -23.90 4.20
N LEU A 178 -11.11 -23.54 2.96
CA LEU A 178 -12.49 -23.64 2.48
C LEU A 178 -12.97 -25.11 2.37
N PRO A 179 -12.18 -26.07 1.84
CA PRO A 179 -12.54 -27.48 1.89
C PRO A 179 -12.77 -28.00 3.32
N GLU A 180 -11.89 -27.67 4.26
CA GLU A 180 -12.01 -28.09 5.66
C GLU A 180 -13.28 -27.51 6.31
N LEU A 181 -13.52 -26.21 6.10
CA LEU A 181 -14.70 -25.51 6.60
C LEU A 181 -16.01 -26.10 6.06
N ARG A 182 -16.05 -26.46 4.77
CA ARG A 182 -17.21 -27.15 4.17
C ARG A 182 -17.40 -28.55 4.75
N ALA A 183 -16.33 -29.29 4.99
CA ALA A 183 -16.40 -30.62 5.60
C ALA A 183 -16.84 -30.56 7.07
N GLU A 184 -16.44 -29.52 7.81
CA GLU A 184 -16.93 -29.26 9.17
C GLU A 184 -18.42 -28.90 9.16
N TYR A 185 -18.82 -27.98 8.28
CA TYR A 185 -20.22 -27.61 8.11
C TYR A 185 -21.08 -28.82 7.73
N ALA A 186 -20.64 -29.67 6.80
CA ALA A 186 -21.38 -30.87 6.39
C ALA A 186 -21.54 -31.90 7.52
N ARG A 187 -20.58 -31.97 8.45
CA ARG A 187 -20.65 -32.87 9.62
C ARG A 187 -21.62 -32.37 10.70
N ALA A 188 -21.62 -31.06 10.96
CA ALA A 188 -22.43 -30.46 12.02
C ALA A 188 -22.83 -29.01 11.70
N PRO A 189 -23.82 -28.79 10.81
CA PRO A 189 -24.20 -27.46 10.35
C PRO A 189 -24.60 -26.54 11.51
N GLU A 190 -25.50 -27.02 12.36
CA GLU A 190 -26.01 -26.28 13.52
C GLU A 190 -24.95 -26.10 14.61
N GLY A 191 -24.07 -27.09 14.77
CA GLY A 191 -22.99 -27.03 15.75
C GLY A 191 -21.95 -25.97 15.40
N MET A 192 -21.60 -25.87 14.12
CA MET A 192 -20.68 -24.85 13.61
C MET A 192 -21.25 -23.44 13.82
N MET A 193 -22.49 -23.19 13.40
CA MET A 193 -23.09 -21.86 13.55
C MET A 193 -23.19 -21.42 15.01
N ARG A 194 -23.63 -22.34 15.89
CA ARG A 194 -23.72 -22.05 17.33
C ARG A 194 -22.37 -21.72 17.97
N ARG A 195 -21.27 -22.36 17.54
CA ARG A 195 -19.91 -22.02 18.02
C ARG A 195 -19.51 -20.59 17.67
N GLU A 196 -19.90 -20.14 16.49
CA GLU A 196 -19.66 -18.77 16.03
C GLU A 196 -20.67 -17.75 16.59
N GLY A 197 -21.59 -18.19 17.47
CA GLY A 197 -22.64 -17.33 18.04
C GLY A 197 -23.69 -16.88 17.02
N VAL A 198 -23.77 -17.55 15.87
CA VAL A 198 -24.71 -17.24 14.79
C VAL A 198 -25.78 -18.32 14.72
N TRP A 199 -27.01 -17.95 14.38
CA TRP A 199 -28.08 -18.90 14.11
C TRP A 199 -28.93 -18.41 12.94
N TYR A 200 -29.01 -19.22 11.89
CA TYR A 200 -29.93 -19.00 10.78
C TYR A 200 -30.90 -20.16 10.70
N GLU A 201 -32.18 -19.84 10.70
CA GLU A 201 -33.24 -20.85 10.57
C GLU A 201 -33.06 -21.64 9.27
N PRO A 202 -33.17 -22.99 9.29
CA PRO A 202 -33.08 -23.81 8.10
C PRO A 202 -34.06 -23.34 7.02
N GLY A 203 -33.57 -23.19 5.78
CA GLY A 203 -34.38 -22.70 4.65
C GLY A 203 -34.63 -21.19 4.62
N SER A 204 -34.22 -20.43 5.64
CA SER A 204 -34.29 -18.96 5.59
C SER A 204 -33.37 -18.39 4.51
N VAL A 205 -33.70 -17.20 4.01
CA VAL A 205 -32.85 -16.47 3.03
C VAL A 205 -31.44 -16.26 3.57
N ALA A 206 -31.30 -15.97 4.87
CA ALA A 206 -30.00 -15.79 5.51
C ALA A 206 -29.17 -17.08 5.51
N ARG A 207 -29.81 -18.23 5.76
CA ARG A 207 -29.15 -19.54 5.69
C ARG A 207 -28.63 -19.83 4.28
N VAL A 208 -29.47 -19.60 3.27
CA VAL A 208 -29.11 -19.79 1.87
C VAL A 208 -27.94 -18.87 1.47
N GLN A 209 -27.95 -17.61 1.88
CA GLN A 209 -26.85 -16.68 1.60
C GLN A 209 -25.54 -17.11 2.27
N PHE A 210 -25.60 -17.56 3.52
CA PHE A 210 -24.44 -18.13 4.21
C PHE A 210 -23.88 -19.35 3.46
N GLU A 211 -24.74 -20.31 3.11
CA GLU A 211 -24.35 -21.52 2.39
C GLU A 211 -23.79 -21.22 1.00
N ASN A 212 -24.33 -20.21 0.31
CA ASN A 212 -23.79 -19.73 -0.95
C ASN A 212 -22.38 -19.15 -0.79
N ARG A 213 -22.13 -18.37 0.28
CA ARG A 213 -20.79 -17.87 0.60
C ARG A 213 -19.82 -19.00 0.94
N LEU A 214 -20.26 -19.97 1.74
CA LEU A 214 -19.46 -21.13 2.14
C LEU A 214 -19.11 -22.02 0.93
N ASN A 215 -20.05 -22.23 0.01
CA ASN A 215 -19.85 -23.04 -1.18
C ASN A 215 -19.19 -22.30 -2.35
N SER A 216 -19.02 -20.98 -2.24
CA SER A 216 -18.26 -20.21 -3.23
C SER A 216 -16.84 -20.77 -3.35
N ARG A 217 -16.40 -21.02 -4.58
CA ARG A 217 -15.04 -21.53 -4.87
C ARG A 217 -14.00 -20.41 -4.95
N GLU A 218 -14.44 -19.17 -4.90
CA GLU A 218 -13.58 -18.00 -5.08
C GLU A 218 -12.87 -17.69 -3.75
N PRO A 219 -11.53 -17.69 -3.71
CA PRO A 219 -10.84 -17.25 -2.52
C PRO A 219 -10.92 -15.73 -2.40
N PHE A 220 -11.08 -15.27 -1.17
CA PHE A 220 -11.25 -13.87 -0.79
C PHE A 220 -9.96 -13.28 -0.21
N ALA A 221 -9.08 -14.12 0.36
CA ALA A 221 -7.98 -13.69 1.21
C ALA A 221 -8.52 -12.78 2.33
N THR A 222 -8.11 -11.53 2.36
CA THR A 222 -8.55 -10.47 3.29
C THR A 222 -9.55 -9.50 2.64
N PHE A 223 -9.92 -9.73 1.38
CA PHE A 223 -10.88 -8.88 0.67
C PHE A 223 -12.30 -9.37 0.91
N ALA A 224 -13.26 -8.44 0.89
CA ALA A 224 -14.68 -8.75 1.01
C ALA A 224 -15.23 -9.46 -0.23
N LEU A 225 -14.65 -9.19 -1.39
CA LEU A 225 -15.08 -9.75 -2.67
C LEU A 225 -13.89 -10.23 -3.50
N ALA A 226 -14.10 -11.32 -4.23
CA ALA A 226 -13.12 -11.86 -5.17
C ALA A 226 -12.75 -10.85 -6.27
N ASN A 227 -13.71 -10.02 -6.70
CA ASN A 227 -13.49 -8.96 -7.70
C ASN A 227 -12.48 -7.91 -7.21
N SER A 228 -12.56 -7.49 -5.94
CA SER A 228 -11.63 -6.53 -5.37
C SER A 228 -10.22 -7.12 -5.24
N ARG A 229 -10.13 -8.41 -4.88
CA ARG A 229 -8.85 -9.15 -4.90
C ARG A 229 -8.28 -9.24 -6.31
N ALA A 230 -9.10 -9.61 -7.29
CA ALA A 230 -8.68 -9.69 -8.69
C ALA A 230 -8.19 -8.34 -9.22
N GLY A 231 -8.89 -7.25 -8.91
CA GLY A 231 -8.45 -5.89 -9.25
C GLY A 231 -7.09 -5.52 -8.65
N PHE A 232 -6.86 -5.85 -7.38
CA PHE A 232 -5.57 -5.65 -6.73
C PHE A 232 -4.46 -6.47 -7.41
N LEU A 233 -4.67 -7.77 -7.62
CA LEU A 233 -3.67 -8.67 -8.21
C LEU A 233 -3.38 -8.32 -9.68
N ALA A 234 -4.40 -8.05 -10.48
CA ALA A 234 -4.26 -7.70 -11.89
C ALA A 234 -3.44 -6.41 -12.06
N THR A 235 -3.68 -5.41 -11.21
CA THR A 235 -2.92 -4.15 -11.23
C THR A 235 -1.43 -4.40 -11.05
N TRP A 236 -1.05 -5.17 -10.02
CA TRP A 236 0.37 -5.44 -9.74
C TRP A 236 1.00 -6.43 -10.71
N LEU A 237 0.21 -7.34 -11.30
CA LEU A 237 0.67 -8.20 -12.39
C LEU A 237 1.04 -7.39 -13.62
N VAL A 238 0.17 -6.46 -14.04
CA VAL A 238 0.44 -5.57 -15.20
C VAL A 238 1.71 -4.75 -14.97
N VAL A 239 1.89 -4.21 -13.75
CA VAL A 239 3.11 -3.49 -13.39
C VAL A 239 4.34 -4.40 -13.41
N ALA A 240 4.25 -5.61 -12.87
CA ALA A 240 5.35 -6.57 -12.87
C ALA A 240 5.77 -6.98 -14.29
N VAL A 241 4.80 -7.25 -15.16
CA VAL A 241 5.06 -7.56 -16.58
C VAL A 241 5.71 -6.36 -17.27
N GLY A 242 5.20 -5.15 -17.07
CA GLY A 242 5.77 -3.93 -17.64
C GLY A 242 7.18 -3.59 -17.14
N LEU A 243 7.61 -4.12 -15.99
CA LEU A 243 9.00 -4.01 -15.52
C LEU A 243 9.94 -5.08 -16.10
N GLY A 244 9.39 -6.19 -16.59
CA GLY A 244 10.14 -7.31 -17.14
C GLY A 244 10.35 -7.26 -18.65
N VAL A 245 9.65 -6.37 -19.36
CA VAL A 245 9.78 -6.09 -20.80
C VAL A 245 10.59 -4.82 -20.99
#